data_AF-A0A1Y2DYK7-F1
#
_entry.id   AF-A0A1Y2DYK7-F1
#
_cell.length_a   1.000
_cell.length_b   1.000
_cell.length_c   1.000
_cell.angle_alpha   90.00
_cell.angle_beta   90.00
_cell.angle_gamma   90.00
#
_symmetry.space_group_name_H-M   'P 1'
#
loop_
_entity.id
_entity.type
_entity.pdbx_description
1 polymer ?
#
loop_
_entity_poly.entity_id
_entity_poly.type
_entity_poly.pdbx_seq_one_letter_code
_entity_poly.pdbx_strand_id
1 'polypeptide(L)'
;LNTIVDNFTSCERILYTPIPIIYGIHIKHALIIYLLTLPLQIVPTCGWASVLIVLLTSFTFFGIEAISSEIENPFGSDMNDLKLDEFCQQIHDEINSMMK
;
A
#
# COMPACT_ATOMS: atom_id res chain seq x y z
N LEU A 1 -27.70 5.75 15.58
CA LEU A 1 -27.45 4.29 15.70
C LEU A 1 -27.28 3.64 14.34
N ASN A 2 -28.27 3.70 13.44
CA ASN A 2 -28.18 3.10 12.10
C ASN A 2 -26.91 3.51 11.33
N THR A 3 -26.58 4.80 11.29
CA THR A 3 -25.37 5.30 10.61
C THR A 3 -24.05 4.72 11.17
N ILE A 4 -23.99 4.45 12.48
CA ILE A 4 -22.79 3.84 13.09
C ILE A 4 -22.67 2.39 12.64
N VAL A 5 -23.78 1.66 12.63
CA VAL A 5 -23.84 0.27 12.16
C VAL A 5 -23.47 0.18 10.67
N ASP A 6 -23.97 1.10 9.85
CA ASP A 6 -23.66 1.16 8.41
C ASP A 6 -22.17 1.43 8.15
N ASN A 7 -21.58 2.38 8.88
CA ASN A 7 -20.15 2.68 8.78
C ASN A 7 -19.29 1.52 9.29
N PHE A 8 -19.65 0.91 10.41
CA PHE A 8 -18.93 -0.24 10.97
C PHE A 8 -18.94 -1.42 9.99
N THR A 9 -20.11 -1.74 9.43
CA THR A 9 -20.25 -2.79 8.40
C THR A 9 -19.39 -2.49 7.17
N SER A 10 -19.26 -1.21 6.80
CA SER A 10 -18.40 -0.79 5.68
C SER A 10 -16.93 -1.03 5.98
N CYS A 11 -16.47 -0.72 7.21
CA CYS A 11 -15.11 -1.04 7.66
C CYS A 11 -14.86 -2.55 7.73
N GLU A 12 -15.81 -3.33 8.26
CA GLU A 12 -15.72 -4.80 8.29
C GLU A 12 -15.55 -5.39 6.89
N ARG A 13 -16.25 -4.87 5.88
CA ARG A 13 -16.06 -5.30 4.50
C ARG A 13 -14.62 -5.05 4.05
N ILE A 14 -14.07 -3.87 4.29
CA ILE A 14 -12.68 -3.56 3.89
C ILE A 14 -11.69 -4.49 4.61
N LEU A 15 -11.90 -4.75 5.91
CA LEU A 15 -11.02 -5.61 6.70
C LEU A 15 -11.12 -7.10 6.33
N TYR A 16 -12.34 -7.61 6.11
CA TYR A 16 -12.60 -9.04 5.87
C TYR A 16 -12.66 -9.43 4.40
N THR A 17 -12.60 -8.48 3.47
CA THR A 17 -12.39 -8.76 2.04
C THR A 17 -11.06 -8.17 1.53
N PRO A 18 -9.92 -8.55 2.13
CA PRO A 18 -8.62 -8.07 1.68
C PRO A 18 -8.30 -8.59 0.27
N ILE A 19 -7.44 -7.86 -0.43
CA ILE A 19 -6.88 -8.32 -1.70
C ILE A 19 -6.11 -9.63 -1.47
N PRO A 20 -6.25 -10.66 -2.32
CA PRO A 20 -5.54 -11.91 -2.12
C PRO A 20 -4.02 -11.73 -2.10
N ILE A 21 -3.34 -12.28 -1.09
CA ILE A 21 -1.88 -12.17 -0.93
C ILE A 21 -1.11 -12.62 -2.19
N ILE A 22 -1.65 -13.64 -2.87
CA ILE A 22 -1.09 -14.19 -4.11
C ILE A 22 -1.00 -13.12 -5.22
N TYR A 23 -1.92 -12.15 -5.25
CA TYR A 23 -1.87 -11.03 -6.18
C TYR A 23 -0.63 -10.16 -5.98
N GLY A 24 -0.37 -9.72 -4.75
CA GLY A 24 0.81 -8.91 -4.42
C GLY A 24 2.11 -9.65 -4.74
N ILE A 25 2.16 -10.95 -4.41
CA ILE A 25 3.29 -11.82 -4.76
C ILE A 25 3.49 -11.88 -6.29
N HIS A 26 2.43 -12.03 -7.07
CA HIS A 26 2.53 -12.08 -8.53
C HIS A 26 2.98 -10.75 -9.14
N ILE A 27 2.50 -9.61 -8.62
CA ILE A 27 2.97 -8.28 -9.05
C ILE A 27 4.47 -8.14 -8.81
N LYS A 28 4.96 -8.52 -7.64
CA LYS A 28 6.38 -8.43 -7.31
C LYS A 28 7.24 -9.29 -8.24
N HIS A 29 6.80 -10.51 -8.54
CA HIS A 29 7.48 -11.38 -9.51
C HIS A 29 7.48 -10.78 -10.93
N ALA A 30 6.33 -10.28 -11.40
CA ALA A 30 6.23 -9.66 -12.71
C ALA A 30 7.14 -8.44 -12.84
N LEU A 31 7.21 -7.61 -11.78
CA LEU A 31 8.10 -6.45 -11.70
C LEU A 31 9.58 -6.86 -11.82
N ILE A 32 9.99 -7.89 -11.06
CA ILE A 32 11.37 -8.39 -11.09
C ILE A 32 11.71 -8.91 -12.49
N ILE A 33 10.82 -9.72 -13.10
CA ILE A 33 11.04 -10.23 -14.46
C ILE A 33 11.14 -9.08 -15.48
N TYR A 34 10.29 -8.06 -15.35
CA TYR A 34 10.34 -6.88 -16.22
C TYR A 34 11.68 -6.14 -16.09
N LEU A 35 12.13 -5.86 -14.85
CA LEU A 35 13.39 -5.15 -14.63
C LEU A 35 14.63 -5.96 -15.04
N LEU A 36 14.57 -7.30 -14.95
CA LEU A 36 15.64 -8.19 -15.43
C LEU A 36 15.71 -8.25 -16.96
N THR A 37 14.58 -8.16 -17.65
CA THR A 37 14.52 -8.19 -19.12
C THR A 37 14.80 -6.83 -19.76
N LEU A 38 14.52 -5.73 -19.05
CA LEU A 38 14.76 -4.35 -19.49
C LEU A 38 16.18 -4.07 -20.06
N PRO A 39 17.29 -4.44 -19.38
CA PRO A 39 18.64 -4.18 -19.93
C PRO A 39 18.88 -4.89 -21.26
N LEU A 40 18.35 -6.11 -21.44
CA LEU A 40 18.49 -6.84 -22.70
C LEU A 40 17.83 -6.10 -23.87
N GLN A 41 16.76 -5.35 -23.58
CA GLN A 41 16.01 -4.59 -24.57
C GLN A 41 16.69 -3.26 -24.96
N ILE A 42 17.29 -2.55 -23.99
CA ILE A 42 17.77 -1.19 -24.20
C ILE A 42 19.29 -1.06 -24.41
N VAL A 43 20.08 -2.06 -24.02
CA VAL A 43 21.55 -2.03 -24.23
C VAL A 43 21.93 -1.86 -25.71
N PRO A 44 21.28 -2.51 -26.69
CA PRO A 44 21.63 -2.35 -28.11
C PRO A 44 21.48 -0.92 -28.65
N THR A 45 20.57 -0.12 -28.07
CA THR A 45 20.28 1.24 -28.53
C THR A 45 20.97 2.31 -27.69
N CYS A 46 21.10 2.10 -26.37
CA CYS A 46 21.56 3.10 -25.42
C CYS A 46 22.98 2.86 -24.88
N GLY A 47 23.60 1.69 -25.13
CA GLY A 47 24.95 1.37 -24.65
C GLY A 47 25.09 1.59 -23.14
N TRP A 48 26.12 2.34 -22.72
CA TRP A 48 26.37 2.64 -21.30
C TRP A 48 25.28 3.49 -20.61
N ALA A 49 24.50 4.28 -21.35
CA ALA A 49 23.39 5.04 -20.77
C ALA A 49 22.27 4.12 -20.24
N SER A 50 22.22 2.86 -20.70
CA SER A 50 21.27 1.85 -20.20
C SER A 50 21.36 1.63 -18.69
N VAL A 51 22.56 1.75 -18.10
CA VAL A 51 22.77 1.57 -16.66
C VAL A 51 22.01 2.62 -15.87
N LEU A 52 22.13 3.90 -16.26
CA LEU A 52 21.41 4.99 -15.61
C LEU A 52 19.89 4.85 -15.79
N ILE A 53 19.45 4.49 -17.00
CA ILE A 53 18.04 4.29 -17.31
C ILE A 53 17.45 3.18 -16.45
N VAL A 54 18.07 2.00 -16.43
CA VAL A 54 17.61 0.85 -15.62
C VAL A 54 17.61 1.19 -14.13
N LEU A 55 18.61 1.94 -13.65
CA LEU A 55 18.67 2.38 -12.25
C LEU A 55 17.50 3.29 -11.89
N LEU A 56 17.21 4.31 -12.70
CA LEU A 56 16.09 5.23 -12.45
C LEU A 56 14.74 4.52 -12.58
N THR A 57 14.60 3.66 -13.59
CA THR A 57 13.39 2.86 -13.80
C THR A 57 13.15 1.92 -12.63
N SER A 58 14.16 1.15 -12.22
CA SER A 58 14.04 0.22 -11.08
C SER A 58 13.72 0.96 -9.78
N PHE A 59 14.39 2.07 -9.48
CA PHE A 59 14.09 2.89 -8.30
C PHE A 59 12.63 3.34 -8.29
N THR A 60 12.12 3.83 -9.42
CA THR A 60 10.74 4.29 -9.55
C THR A 60 9.75 3.14 -9.33
N PHE A 61 9.94 2.02 -10.03
CA PHE A 61 9.01 0.90 -9.97
C PHE A 61 9.00 0.17 -8.63
N PHE A 62 10.17 -0.06 -8.02
CA PHE A 62 10.23 -0.61 -6.66
C PHE A 62 9.66 0.35 -5.62
N GLY A 63 9.87 1.66 -5.78
CA GLY A 63 9.24 2.66 -4.92
C GLY A 63 7.72 2.60 -4.96
N ILE A 64 7.14 2.49 -6.16
CA ILE A 64 5.68 2.33 -6.33
C ILE A 64 5.21 1.01 -5.71
N GLU A 65 5.90 -0.10 -5.94
CA GLU A 65 5.50 -1.41 -5.36
C GLU A 65 5.53 -1.39 -3.82
N ALA A 66 6.55 -0.77 -3.22
CA ALA A 66 6.65 -0.61 -1.77
C ALA A 66 5.48 0.22 -1.23
N ILE A 67 5.16 1.35 -1.86
CA ILE A 67 4.02 2.18 -1.45
C ILE A 67 2.70 1.42 -1.63
N SER A 68 2.53 0.68 -2.72
CA SER A 68 1.33 -0.15 -2.97
C SER A 68 1.13 -1.17 -1.84
N SER A 69 2.21 -1.84 -1.43
CA SER A 69 2.13 -2.84 -0.36
C SER A 69 1.68 -2.25 0.98
N GLU A 70 2.07 -1.02 1.30
CA GLU A 70 1.70 -0.34 2.54
C GLU A 70 0.22 0.10 2.51
N ILE A 71 -0.25 0.66 1.39
CA ILE A 71 -1.64 1.15 1.28
C ILE A 71 -2.69 0.04 1.19
N GLU A 72 -2.29 -1.20 0.93
CA GLU A 72 -3.20 -2.34 0.75
C GLU A 72 -3.84 -2.79 2.07
N ASN A 73 -3.24 -2.49 3.24
CA ASN A 73 -3.77 -2.89 4.55
C ASN A 73 -3.88 -1.70 5.54
N PRO A 74 -4.81 -0.75 5.32
CA PRO A 74 -4.87 0.50 6.08
C PRO A 74 -5.23 0.34 7.57
N PHE A 75 -5.71 -0.84 7.98
CA PHE A 75 -6.07 -1.16 9.37
C PHE A 75 -5.00 -2.01 10.06
N GLY A 76 -3.80 -2.09 9.48
CA GLY A 76 -2.67 -2.83 10.03
C GLY A 76 -2.00 -2.13 11.21
N SER A 77 -0.69 -2.33 11.34
CA SER A 77 0.13 -1.73 12.39
C SER A 77 1.41 -1.11 11.85
N ASP A 78 1.46 -0.88 10.55
CA ASP A 78 2.58 -0.22 9.89
C ASP A 78 2.55 1.29 10.17
N MET A 79 3.69 1.96 9.97
CA MET A 79 3.82 3.38 10.31
C MET A 79 2.85 4.29 9.55
N ASN A 80 2.40 3.86 8.37
CA ASN A 80 1.53 4.62 7.49
C ASN A 80 0.04 4.24 7.61
N ASP A 81 -0.29 3.31 8.52
CA ASP A 81 -1.65 2.85 8.74
C ASP A 81 -2.50 3.84 9.55
N LEU A 82 -3.81 3.61 9.56
CA LEU A 82 -4.75 4.40 10.33
C LEU A 82 -4.48 4.25 11.83
N LYS A 83 -4.34 5.38 12.52
CA LYS A 83 -4.13 5.42 13.97
C LYS A 83 -5.43 5.21 14.73
N LEU A 84 -5.95 3.98 14.69
CA LEU A 84 -7.24 3.62 15.30
C LEU A 84 -7.26 3.88 16.81
N ASP A 85 -6.15 3.66 17.52
CA ASP A 85 -6.07 3.92 18.96
C ASP A 85 -6.23 5.40 19.29
N GLU A 86 -5.56 6.29 18.54
CA GLU A 86 -5.70 7.74 18.70
C GLU A 86 -7.15 8.17 18.40
N PHE A 87 -7.76 7.60 17.36
CA PHE A 87 -9.15 7.87 17.00
C PHE A 87 -10.14 7.41 18.08
N CYS A 88 -9.97 6.21 18.62
CA CYS A 88 -10.79 5.69 19.71
C CYS A 88 -10.66 6.55 20.98
N GLN A 89 -9.44 7.00 21.30
CA GLN A 89 -9.18 7.88 22.44
C GLN A 89 -9.88 9.23 22.26
N GLN A 90 -9.81 9.83 21.07
CA GLN A 90 -10.49 11.10 20.77
C GLN A 90 -12.00 10.99 20.96
N ILE A 91 -12.64 9.93 20.44
CA ILE A 91 -14.08 9.70 20.62
C ILE A 91 -14.42 9.54 22.11
N HIS A 92 -13.60 8.80 22.86
CA HIS A 92 -13.81 8.60 24.29
C HIS A 92 -13.79 9.93 25.06
N ASP A 93 -12.81 10.78 24.75
CA ASP A 93 -12.66 12.09 25.41
C ASP A 93 -13.80 13.05 25.04
N GLU A 94 -14.25 13.06 23.79
CA GLU A 94 -15.42 13.83 23.34
C GLU A 94 -16.70 13.42 24.08
N ILE A 95 -16.97 12.11 24.19
CA ILE A 95 -18.14 11.60 24.92
C ILE A 95 -18.09 11.99 26.40
N ASN A 96 -16.93 11.83 27.04
CA ASN A 96 -16.74 12.23 28.44
C ASN A 96 -16.93 13.74 28.64
N SER A 97 -16.51 14.56 27.69
CA SER A 97 -16.72 16.00 27.74
C SER A 97 -18.20 16.38 27.59
N MET A 98 -18.98 15.64 26.81
CA MET A 98 -20.42 15.89 26.66
C MET A 98 -21.25 15.44 27.88
N MET A 99 -20.74 14.49 28.67
CA MET A 99 -21.40 13.98 29.88
C MET A 99 -21.12 14.82 31.15
N LYS A 100 -20.20 15.78 31.07
CA LYS A 100 -19.93 16.77 32.12
C LYS A 100 -20.80 18.00 31.96
#